data_AF-A0A957N702-F1
#
_entry.id   AF-A0A957N702-F1
#
_cell.length_a   1.000
_cell.length_b   1.000
_cell.length_c   1.000
_cell.angle_alpha   90.00
_cell.angle_beta   90.00
_cell.angle_gamma   90.00
#
_symmetry.space_group_name_H-M   'P 1'
#
loop_
_entity.id
_entity.type
_entity.pdbx_description
1 polymer ?
#
loop_
_entity_poly.entity_id
_entity_poly.type
_entity_poly.pdbx_seq_one_letter_code
_entity_poly.pdbx_strand_id
1 'polypeptide(L)'
;TARLINQADIWGYVFTGGAQPQVGVNGTIRGADTPAGVSIDTSRIATDFNAEFQTIAAPTDGITIPTVGAVLGLPGVVTKWHTHSISLSGNQTLTILGDVTLVLTAPSGASALSMTGNAKLIIPDGSSLTLYAEGDVKVAGKGLANANVQPMTARFWGTNPTIGAQLLHIAGNGDLRAVVYAPNADVKINGNGNVMGSVVGNTITLTGNAAFHYDESLADFGDNAGFSISKWRELLTPAERALYADVFAGW
;
A
#
# COMPACT_ATOMS: atom_id res chain seq x y z
N THR A 1 13.11 3.35 -16.13
CA THR A 1 14.06 3.97 -15.18
C THR A 1 14.41 2.97 -14.10
N ALA A 2 15.70 2.87 -13.72
CA ALA A 2 16.13 1.92 -12.69
C ALA A 2 15.45 2.21 -11.34
N ARG A 3 15.19 1.16 -10.55
CA ARG A 3 14.60 1.30 -9.20
C ARG A 3 15.74 1.35 -8.19
N LEU A 4 15.76 2.39 -7.35
CA LEU A 4 16.81 2.59 -6.35
C LEU A 4 16.48 1.76 -5.09
N ILE A 5 17.39 0.88 -4.72
CA ILE A 5 17.33 0.05 -3.50
C ILE A 5 18.26 0.61 -2.41
N ASN A 6 19.13 1.56 -2.74
CA ASN A 6 20.05 2.23 -1.81
C ASN A 6 20.78 1.23 -0.90
N GLN A 7 20.95 1.47 0.41
CA GLN A 7 21.69 0.57 1.31
C GLN A 7 20.83 -0.56 1.91
N ALA A 8 19.71 -0.92 1.30
CA ALA A 8 18.82 -1.94 1.85
C ALA A 8 19.28 -3.36 1.49
N ASP A 9 19.04 -4.29 2.43
CA ASP A 9 19.17 -5.73 2.21
C ASP A 9 17.81 -6.33 1.85
N ILE A 10 17.75 -7.05 0.73
CA ILE A 10 16.57 -7.76 0.28
C ILE A 10 16.84 -9.25 0.39
N TRP A 11 16.07 -9.91 1.25
CA TRP A 11 15.97 -11.36 1.29
C TRP A 11 14.74 -11.80 0.50
N GLY A 12 14.91 -12.13 -0.78
CA GLY A 12 13.80 -12.44 -1.67
C GLY A 12 14.10 -12.17 -3.14
N TYR A 13 13.11 -11.70 -3.88
CA TYR A 13 13.18 -11.42 -5.31
C TYR A 13 12.92 -9.95 -5.60
N VAL A 14 13.52 -9.45 -6.68
CA VAL A 14 13.32 -8.08 -7.16
C VAL A 14 12.87 -8.13 -8.62
N PHE A 15 11.72 -7.51 -8.88
CA PHE A 15 11.12 -7.45 -10.20
C PHE A 15 11.04 -6.00 -10.66
N THR A 16 11.50 -5.70 -11.86
CA THR A 16 11.52 -4.34 -12.44
C THR A 16 10.97 -4.36 -13.86
N GLY A 17 10.45 -3.24 -14.35
CA GLY A 17 9.88 -3.12 -15.71
C GLY A 17 10.88 -2.66 -16.76
N GLY A 18 12.08 -3.24 -16.80
CA GLY A 18 13.02 -3.08 -17.93
C GLY A 18 14.46 -2.71 -17.58
N ALA A 19 14.76 -2.27 -16.36
CA ALA A 19 16.12 -1.90 -15.96
C ALA A 19 16.50 -2.53 -14.63
N GLN A 20 17.74 -3.01 -14.54
CA GLN A 20 18.31 -3.57 -13.30
C GLN A 20 18.11 -2.62 -12.11
N PRO A 21 17.86 -3.16 -10.91
CA PRO A 21 17.79 -2.34 -9.70
C PRO A 21 19.16 -1.74 -9.37
N GLN A 22 19.16 -0.53 -8.82
CA GLN A 22 20.35 0.13 -8.30
C GLN A 22 20.50 -0.13 -6.81
N VAL A 23 21.37 -1.06 -6.45
CA VAL A 23 21.71 -1.38 -5.06
C VAL A 23 22.95 -0.59 -4.66
N GLY A 24 22.91 0.04 -3.48
CA GLY A 24 24.03 0.77 -2.90
C GLY A 24 25.13 -0.17 -2.42
N VAL A 25 26.32 0.38 -2.14
CA VAL A 25 27.55 -0.35 -1.78
C VAL A 25 27.37 -1.36 -0.63
N ASN A 26 26.45 -1.09 0.30
CA ASN A 26 26.19 -1.96 1.45
C ASN A 26 24.91 -2.81 1.32
N GLY A 27 24.14 -2.63 0.26
CA GLY A 27 22.88 -3.36 0.07
C GLY A 27 23.11 -4.72 -0.59
N THR A 28 22.19 -5.65 -0.34
CA THR A 28 22.24 -7.01 -0.88
C THR A 28 20.91 -7.46 -1.48
N ILE A 29 20.95 -8.41 -2.42
CA ILE A 29 19.77 -9.14 -2.93
C ILE A 29 20.11 -10.62 -2.85
N ARG A 30 19.50 -11.35 -1.92
CA ARG A 30 19.88 -12.72 -1.55
C ARG A 30 18.66 -13.54 -1.16
N GLY A 31 18.86 -14.83 -0.93
CA GLY A 31 17.91 -15.73 -0.28
C GLY A 31 18.61 -16.98 0.24
N ALA A 32 17.83 -17.97 0.70
CA ALA A 32 18.35 -19.16 1.36
C ALA A 32 19.39 -19.92 0.51
N ASP A 33 19.14 -20.00 -0.80
CA ASP A 33 20.00 -20.74 -1.74
C ASP A 33 21.07 -19.87 -2.40
N THR A 34 21.20 -18.59 -2.02
CA THR A 34 22.23 -17.70 -2.58
C THR A 34 23.62 -18.18 -2.14
N PRO A 35 24.56 -18.42 -3.09
CA PRO A 35 25.90 -18.88 -2.74
C PRO A 35 26.63 -17.99 -1.74
N ALA A 36 27.47 -18.60 -0.91
CA ALA A 36 28.27 -17.87 0.08
C ALA A 36 29.17 -16.81 -0.61
N GLY A 37 29.21 -15.60 -0.05
CA GLY A 37 29.99 -14.48 -0.60
C GLY A 37 29.32 -13.69 -1.72
N VAL A 38 28.14 -14.10 -2.20
CA VAL A 38 27.37 -13.34 -3.21
C VAL A 38 26.51 -12.28 -2.53
N SER A 39 26.78 -11.00 -2.82
CA SER A 39 25.97 -9.87 -2.31
C SER A 39 24.74 -9.58 -3.19
N ILE A 40 24.83 -9.79 -4.50
CA ILE A 40 23.72 -9.59 -5.44
C ILE A 40 23.56 -10.87 -6.26
N ASP A 41 22.51 -11.63 -5.96
CA ASP A 41 22.14 -12.84 -6.67
C ASP A 41 21.24 -12.48 -7.86
N THR A 42 21.81 -12.48 -9.07
CA THR A 42 21.10 -12.08 -10.29
C THR A 42 19.98 -13.04 -10.67
N SER A 43 19.99 -14.29 -10.19
CA SER A 43 18.89 -15.24 -10.41
C SER A 43 17.60 -14.83 -9.71
N ARG A 44 17.71 -13.90 -8.75
CA ARG A 44 16.59 -13.33 -7.99
C ARG A 44 16.08 -12.02 -8.56
N ILE A 45 16.63 -11.57 -9.69
CA ILE A 45 16.26 -10.32 -10.35
C ILE A 45 15.60 -10.64 -11.69
N ALA A 46 14.40 -10.11 -11.90
CA ALA A 46 13.78 -10.08 -13.21
C ALA A 46 13.49 -8.63 -13.65
N THR A 47 13.56 -8.39 -14.96
CA THR A 47 13.41 -7.06 -15.57
C THR A 47 12.23 -6.98 -16.52
N ASP A 48 11.37 -7.98 -16.53
CA ASP A 48 10.20 -8.13 -17.38
C ASP A 48 8.88 -7.95 -16.61
N PHE A 49 8.94 -7.34 -15.43
CA PHE A 49 7.75 -7.11 -14.61
C PHE A 49 6.78 -6.16 -15.31
N ASN A 50 5.54 -6.61 -15.46
CA ASN A 50 4.43 -5.80 -15.91
C ASN A 50 3.22 -6.07 -15.01
N ALA A 51 2.67 -5.01 -14.42
CA ALA A 51 1.44 -5.06 -13.65
C ALA A 51 0.70 -3.72 -13.79
N GLU A 52 -0.63 -3.78 -13.78
CA GLU A 52 -1.48 -2.61 -13.70
C GLU A 52 -1.94 -2.43 -12.25
N PHE A 53 -1.57 -1.30 -11.63
CA PHE A 53 -2.03 -0.95 -10.30
C PHE A 53 -3.13 0.11 -10.41
N GLN A 54 -4.38 -0.37 -10.46
CA GLN A 54 -5.53 0.51 -10.63
C GLN A 54 -5.76 1.39 -9.41
N THR A 55 -6.14 2.64 -9.66
CA THR A 55 -6.62 3.54 -8.60
C THR A 55 -7.97 3.04 -8.12
N ILE A 56 -8.15 2.94 -6.80
CA ILE A 56 -9.39 2.44 -6.20
C ILE A 56 -10.27 3.63 -5.81
N ALA A 57 -11.58 3.49 -6.03
CA ALA A 57 -12.57 4.45 -5.56
C ALA A 57 -12.98 4.12 -4.12
N ALA A 58 -13.14 5.15 -3.29
CA ALA A 58 -13.71 4.98 -1.96
C ALA A 58 -15.18 4.50 -2.05
N PRO A 59 -15.65 3.65 -1.12
CA PRO A 59 -17.06 3.31 -1.01
C PRO A 59 -17.92 4.56 -0.83
N THR A 60 -19.08 4.60 -1.48
CA THR A 60 -20.04 5.72 -1.36
C THR A 60 -21.09 5.49 -0.28
N ASP A 61 -21.18 4.27 0.26
CA ASP A 61 -22.12 3.91 1.33
C ASP A 61 -21.52 4.16 2.73
N GLY A 62 -22.39 4.35 3.73
CA GLY A 62 -22.00 4.61 5.12
C GLY A 62 -22.68 5.84 5.71
N ILE A 63 -22.38 6.10 6.98
CA ILE A 63 -22.96 7.21 7.74
C ILE A 63 -21.96 8.36 7.81
N THR A 64 -22.37 9.56 7.39
CA THR A 64 -21.57 10.77 7.55
C THR A 64 -21.65 11.28 8.99
N ILE A 65 -20.49 11.44 9.62
CA ILE A 65 -20.32 12.00 10.96
C ILE A 65 -19.49 13.29 10.88
N PRO A 66 -19.85 14.33 11.66
CA PRO A 66 -19.15 15.62 11.61
C PRO A 66 -17.74 15.53 12.18
N THR A 67 -17.52 14.68 13.17
CA THR A 67 -16.22 14.46 13.83
C THR A 67 -16.10 13.01 14.30
N VAL A 68 -14.86 12.55 14.50
CA VAL A 68 -14.55 11.26 15.13
C VAL A 68 -14.14 11.49 16.59
N GLY A 69 -14.77 10.78 17.51
CA GLY A 69 -14.43 10.80 18.93
C GLY A 69 -13.18 9.99 19.26
N ALA A 70 -12.93 9.75 20.56
CA ALA A 70 -11.80 8.91 21.00
C ALA A 70 -11.97 7.42 20.64
N VAL A 71 -13.21 6.99 20.34
CA VAL A 71 -13.54 5.62 19.93
C VAL A 71 -14.42 5.69 18.69
N LEU A 72 -14.14 4.84 17.70
CA LEU A 72 -14.95 4.67 16.50
C LEU A 72 -15.32 3.19 16.32
N GLY A 73 -16.59 2.93 16.09
CA GLY A 73 -17.13 1.57 15.95
C GLY A 73 -17.54 0.93 17.28
N LEU A 74 -17.91 -0.34 17.20
CA LEU A 74 -18.40 -1.16 18.31
C LEU A 74 -17.81 -2.57 18.19
N PRO A 75 -17.42 -3.23 19.29
CA PRO A 75 -16.86 -4.58 19.24
C PRO A 75 -17.75 -5.57 18.47
N GLY A 76 -17.17 -6.32 17.54
CA GLY A 76 -17.87 -7.33 16.74
C GLY A 76 -18.87 -6.80 15.71
N VAL A 77 -18.94 -5.48 15.49
CA VAL A 77 -19.87 -4.86 14.53
C VAL A 77 -19.12 -4.35 13.31
N VAL A 78 -19.69 -4.58 12.12
CA VAL A 78 -19.24 -3.96 10.87
C VAL A 78 -19.86 -2.57 10.75
N THR A 79 -19.04 -1.54 10.61
CA THR A 79 -19.50 -0.15 10.49
C THR A 79 -18.79 0.58 9.36
N LYS A 80 -19.49 1.51 8.71
CA LYS A 80 -18.96 2.36 7.65
C LYS A 80 -19.24 3.82 7.95
N TRP A 81 -18.18 4.63 8.01
CA TRP A 81 -18.26 6.03 8.40
C TRP A 81 -17.61 6.93 7.36
N HIS A 82 -18.20 8.10 7.16
CA HIS A 82 -17.63 9.18 6.37
C HIS A 82 -17.37 10.37 7.28
N THR A 83 -16.20 10.96 7.21
CA THR A 83 -15.93 12.25 7.86
C THR A 83 -14.99 13.07 7.00
N HIS A 84 -14.95 14.38 7.18
CA HIS A 84 -14.14 15.23 6.33
C HIS A 84 -12.64 14.98 6.56
N SER A 85 -12.20 15.12 7.81
CA SER A 85 -10.82 14.89 8.20
C SER A 85 -10.72 14.54 9.68
N ILE A 86 -9.56 14.04 10.10
CA ILE A 86 -9.24 13.74 11.49
C ILE A 86 -7.92 14.41 11.85
N SER A 87 -7.90 15.10 12.99
CA SER A 87 -6.68 15.69 13.55
C SER A 87 -6.53 15.26 15.00
N LEU A 88 -5.50 14.47 15.29
CA LEU A 88 -5.12 14.04 16.64
C LEU A 88 -3.80 14.70 17.05
N SER A 89 -3.76 15.31 18.22
CA SER A 89 -2.56 15.97 18.75
C SER A 89 -2.40 15.74 20.25
N GLY A 90 -1.26 16.16 20.81
CA GLY A 90 -0.99 15.98 22.24
C GLY A 90 -0.98 14.49 22.61
N ASN A 91 -1.79 14.08 23.59
CA ASN A 91 -1.89 12.70 24.03
C ASN A 91 -3.21 12.02 23.56
N GLN A 92 -3.85 12.56 22.53
CA GLN A 92 -5.13 12.02 22.04
C GLN A 92 -4.97 10.59 21.51
N THR A 93 -6.01 9.79 21.72
CA THR A 93 -6.06 8.40 21.27
C THR A 93 -7.33 8.21 20.46
N LEU A 94 -7.20 7.61 19.28
CA LEU A 94 -8.31 7.05 18.52
C LEU A 94 -8.23 5.53 18.62
N THR A 95 -9.28 4.91 19.16
CA THR A 95 -9.43 3.45 19.25
C THR A 95 -10.50 2.97 18.27
N ILE A 96 -10.17 1.99 17.45
CA ILE A 96 -11.08 1.35 16.51
C ILE A 96 -11.65 0.09 17.15
N LEU A 97 -12.98 -0.09 17.14
CA LEU A 97 -13.64 -1.29 17.67
C LEU A 97 -14.56 -1.92 16.61
N GLY A 98 -14.47 -3.25 16.46
CA GLY A 98 -15.18 -3.97 15.41
C GLY A 98 -14.50 -3.87 14.05
N ASP A 99 -15.24 -4.10 12.97
CA ASP A 99 -14.74 -3.93 11.60
C ASP A 99 -15.17 -2.57 11.05
N VAL A 100 -14.23 -1.64 11.00
CA VAL A 100 -14.49 -0.25 10.64
C VAL A 100 -13.96 0.03 9.25
N THR A 101 -14.84 0.45 8.35
CA THR A 101 -14.47 1.20 7.15
C THR A 101 -14.67 2.68 7.41
N LEU A 102 -13.64 3.47 7.16
CA LEU A 102 -13.64 4.91 7.36
C LEU A 102 -13.18 5.61 6.07
N VAL A 103 -14.04 6.45 5.52
CA VAL A 103 -13.75 7.29 4.36
C VAL A 103 -13.50 8.72 4.83
N LEU A 104 -12.33 9.26 4.49
CA LEU A 104 -11.96 10.65 4.72
C LEU A 104 -12.18 11.44 3.43
N THR A 105 -13.09 12.40 3.46
CA THR A 105 -13.54 13.13 2.25
C THR A 105 -12.73 14.39 1.96
N ALA A 106 -11.68 14.68 2.74
CA ALA A 106 -10.73 15.73 2.41
C ALA A 106 -10.09 15.47 1.04
N PRO A 107 -10.13 16.45 0.12
CA PRO A 107 -9.66 16.26 -1.25
C PRO A 107 -8.13 16.24 -1.34
N SER A 108 -7.62 15.92 -2.53
CA SER A 108 -6.20 16.07 -2.89
C SER A 108 -5.64 17.44 -2.46
N GLY A 109 -4.44 17.45 -1.89
CA GLY A 109 -3.79 18.66 -1.37
C GLY A 109 -4.28 19.14 -0.01
N ALA A 110 -5.30 18.51 0.58
CA ALA A 110 -5.72 18.74 1.96
C ALA A 110 -5.21 17.62 2.90
N SER A 111 -5.18 17.90 4.20
CA SER A 111 -4.86 16.88 5.22
C SER A 111 -6.13 16.12 5.59
N ALA A 112 -6.20 14.84 5.19
CA ALA A 112 -7.28 13.94 5.54
C ALA A 112 -7.12 13.39 6.96
N LEU A 113 -5.92 12.90 7.29
CA LEU A 113 -5.57 12.46 8.65
C LEU A 113 -4.25 13.11 9.07
N SER A 114 -4.25 13.79 10.22
CA SER A 114 -3.04 14.34 10.82
C SER A 114 -2.92 13.90 12.27
N MET A 115 -1.91 13.08 12.57
CA MET A 115 -1.56 12.69 13.94
C MET A 115 -0.20 13.27 14.31
N THR A 116 -0.13 13.99 15.43
CA THR A 116 1.08 14.68 15.92
C THR A 116 1.23 14.59 17.44
N GLY A 117 2.36 15.07 17.99
CA GLY A 117 2.65 14.95 19.42
C GLY A 117 2.85 13.50 19.85
N ASN A 118 2.19 13.09 20.94
CA ASN A 118 2.14 11.71 21.42
C ASN A 118 0.82 11.00 21.04
N ALA A 119 0.09 11.50 20.04
CA ALA A 119 -1.15 10.89 19.62
C ALA A 119 -0.93 9.46 19.11
N LYS A 120 -1.95 8.59 19.25
CA LYS A 120 -1.91 7.19 18.82
C LYS A 120 -3.23 6.73 18.21
N LEU A 121 -3.11 5.81 17.26
CA LEU A 121 -4.22 5.08 16.64
C LEU A 121 -4.10 3.62 17.06
N ILE A 122 -5.14 3.09 17.71
CA ILE A 122 -5.15 1.73 18.23
C ILE A 122 -6.20 0.91 17.50
N ILE A 123 -5.77 -0.25 17.02
CA ILE A 123 -6.64 -1.32 16.54
C ILE A 123 -6.40 -2.51 17.49
N PRO A 124 -7.28 -2.71 18.49
CA PRO A 124 -7.20 -3.85 19.40
C PRO A 124 -7.41 -5.17 18.66
N ASP A 125 -7.05 -6.27 19.33
CA ASP A 125 -7.27 -7.62 18.83
C ASP A 125 -8.76 -7.86 18.55
N GLY A 126 -9.06 -8.52 17.43
CA GLY A 126 -10.43 -8.76 16.97
C GLY A 126 -11.14 -7.54 16.36
N SER A 127 -10.42 -6.43 16.15
CA SER A 127 -10.91 -5.25 15.41
C SER A 127 -10.10 -5.00 14.15
N SER A 128 -10.69 -4.31 13.17
CA SER A 128 -10.05 -3.95 11.92
C SER A 128 -10.40 -2.52 11.47
N LEU A 129 -9.45 -1.89 10.77
CA LEU A 129 -9.63 -0.60 10.12
C LEU A 129 -9.32 -0.69 8.64
N THR A 130 -10.22 -0.11 7.84
CA THR A 130 -10.03 0.14 6.41
C THR A 130 -10.23 1.64 6.17
N LEU A 131 -9.13 2.36 5.98
CA LEU A 131 -9.14 3.80 5.75
C LEU A 131 -9.05 4.08 4.25
N TYR A 132 -9.95 4.89 3.71
CA TYR A 132 -9.86 5.47 2.37
C TYR A 132 -9.62 6.97 2.47
N ALA A 133 -8.68 7.51 1.71
CA ALA A 133 -8.41 8.93 1.66
C ALA A 133 -7.91 9.37 0.27
N GLU A 134 -8.37 10.54 -0.18
CA GLU A 134 -7.81 11.25 -1.35
C GLU A 134 -6.73 12.25 -0.94
N GLY A 135 -6.98 12.98 0.15
CA GLY A 135 -6.01 13.86 0.80
C GLY A 135 -4.92 13.10 1.58
N ASP A 136 -3.99 13.86 2.16
CA ASP A 136 -2.81 13.32 2.82
C ASP A 136 -3.14 12.62 4.14
N VAL A 137 -2.45 11.51 4.39
CA VAL A 137 -2.58 10.70 5.60
C VAL A 137 -1.24 10.70 6.33
N LYS A 138 -1.23 11.23 7.55
CA LYS A 138 -0.06 11.25 8.43
C LYS A 138 -0.39 10.63 9.78
N VAL A 139 0.13 9.44 10.01
CA VAL A 139 0.13 8.74 11.29
C VAL A 139 1.52 8.89 11.92
N ALA A 140 1.72 9.92 12.75
CA ALA A 140 2.98 10.13 13.47
C ALA A 140 2.78 10.04 15.00
N GLY A 141 3.74 10.55 15.77
CA GLY A 141 3.70 10.54 17.23
C GLY A 141 3.95 9.16 17.80
N LYS A 142 3.00 8.62 18.56
CA LYS A 142 3.01 7.22 19.03
C LYS A 142 2.37 6.27 18.01
N GLY A 143 2.11 6.75 16.79
CA GLY A 143 1.92 5.92 15.60
C GLY A 143 0.67 5.04 15.62
N LEU A 144 0.68 4.06 14.73
CA LEU A 144 -0.28 2.96 14.67
C LEU A 144 0.16 1.84 15.62
N ALA A 145 -0.78 1.37 16.45
CA ALA A 145 -0.66 0.16 17.24
C ALA A 145 -1.76 -0.82 16.81
N ASN A 146 -1.39 -1.75 15.93
CA ASN A 146 -2.24 -2.87 15.53
C ASN A 146 -1.86 -4.11 16.37
N ALA A 147 -2.77 -4.51 17.27
CA ALA A 147 -2.54 -5.63 18.18
C ALA A 147 -2.76 -7.01 17.52
N ASN A 148 -3.41 -7.05 16.35
CA ASN A 148 -3.64 -8.29 15.62
C ASN A 148 -2.32 -8.81 15.02
N VAL A 149 -2.21 -10.13 14.90
CA VAL A 149 -1.07 -10.76 14.23
C VAL A 149 -1.06 -10.45 12.73
N GLN A 150 -2.25 -10.35 12.12
CA GLN A 150 -2.42 -10.16 10.68
C GLN A 150 -2.36 -8.66 10.30
N PRO A 151 -1.43 -8.24 9.41
CA PRO A 151 -1.36 -6.87 8.89
C PRO A 151 -2.65 -6.39 8.19
N MET A 152 -3.45 -7.32 7.65
CA MET A 152 -4.71 -7.02 6.96
C MET A 152 -5.78 -6.35 7.80
N THR A 153 -5.67 -6.39 9.13
CA THR A 153 -6.61 -5.68 9.99
C THR A 153 -6.34 -4.17 10.05
N ALA A 154 -5.26 -3.67 9.44
CA ALA A 154 -5.00 -2.24 9.27
C ALA A 154 -4.70 -1.92 7.80
N ARG A 155 -5.70 -1.40 7.08
CA ARG A 155 -5.61 -1.12 5.65
C ARG A 155 -5.72 0.38 5.38
N PHE A 156 -4.79 0.91 4.58
CA PHE A 156 -4.78 2.30 4.13
C PHE A 156 -4.83 2.34 2.60
N TRP A 157 -5.92 2.91 2.06
CA TRP A 157 -6.17 3.04 0.65
C TRP A 157 -6.04 4.51 0.23
N GLY A 158 -5.03 4.79 -0.60
CA GLY A 158 -4.90 6.09 -1.27
C GLY A 158 -5.72 6.09 -2.55
N THR A 159 -6.70 6.98 -2.64
CA THR A 159 -7.67 7.05 -3.74
C THR A 159 -7.40 8.21 -4.70
N ASN A 160 -6.30 8.92 -4.53
CA ASN A 160 -5.95 10.05 -5.39
C ASN A 160 -5.61 9.56 -6.81
N PRO A 161 -6.29 10.05 -7.87
CA PRO A 161 -6.02 9.63 -9.24
C PRO A 161 -4.75 10.26 -9.83
N THR A 162 -4.17 11.26 -9.16
CA THR A 162 -3.02 12.01 -9.66
C THR A 162 -1.71 11.48 -9.06
N ILE A 163 -0.78 11.07 -9.93
CA ILE A 163 0.53 10.56 -9.54
C ILE A 163 1.32 11.63 -8.77
N GLY A 164 1.87 11.25 -7.60
CA GLY A 164 2.65 12.08 -6.71
C GLY A 164 1.86 13.15 -5.95
N ALA A 165 0.53 13.19 -6.06
CA ALA A 165 -0.28 14.27 -5.46
C ALA A 165 -0.76 13.97 -4.03
N GLN A 166 -0.46 12.78 -3.50
CA GLN A 166 -0.87 12.34 -2.18
C GLN A 166 0.33 11.80 -1.41
N LEU A 167 0.41 12.11 -0.12
CA LEU A 167 1.37 11.55 0.82
C LEU A 167 0.67 10.63 1.83
N LEU A 168 1.12 9.37 1.91
CA LEU A 168 0.79 8.45 3.00
C LEU A 168 2.02 8.22 3.87
N HIS A 169 2.05 8.86 5.04
CA HIS A 169 3.11 8.66 6.04
C HIS A 169 2.59 7.87 7.23
N ILE A 170 3.05 6.62 7.37
CA ILE A 170 2.66 5.72 8.45
C ILE A 170 3.86 5.41 9.35
N ALA A 171 3.81 5.89 10.59
CA ALA A 171 4.76 5.53 11.63
C ALA A 171 4.17 4.46 12.55
N GLY A 172 4.97 3.43 12.86
CA GLY A 172 4.65 2.42 13.87
C GLY A 172 5.16 2.79 15.25
N ASN A 173 4.59 2.18 16.29
CA ASN A 173 5.15 2.20 17.64
C ASN A 173 5.52 0.77 18.05
N GLY A 174 6.79 0.43 17.84
CA GLY A 174 7.27 -0.96 17.86
C GLY A 174 7.10 -1.58 16.47
N ASP A 175 6.48 -2.77 16.41
CA ASP A 175 6.16 -3.43 15.15
C ASP A 175 5.00 -2.73 14.44
N LEU A 176 5.17 -2.44 13.16
CA LEU A 176 4.11 -1.92 12.29
C LEU A 176 3.50 -3.08 11.49
N ARG A 177 2.21 -3.34 11.69
CA ARG A 177 1.44 -4.33 10.92
C ARG A 177 0.34 -3.62 10.14
N ALA A 178 0.57 -3.40 8.84
CA ALA A 178 -0.39 -2.68 8.00
C ALA A 178 -0.22 -3.03 6.51
N VAL A 179 -1.32 -2.90 5.78
CA VAL A 179 -1.36 -2.92 4.31
C VAL A 179 -1.61 -1.50 3.82
N VAL A 180 -0.77 -1.05 2.88
CA VAL A 180 -0.91 0.25 2.22
C VAL A 180 -1.04 0.02 0.72
N TYR A 181 -2.11 0.55 0.13
CA TYR A 181 -2.28 0.52 -1.32
C TYR A 181 -2.69 1.91 -1.78
N ALA A 182 -1.77 2.60 -2.43
CA ALA A 182 -1.94 3.96 -2.90
C ALA A 182 -1.07 4.16 -4.15
N PRO A 183 -1.45 3.57 -5.30
CA PRO A 183 -0.58 3.42 -6.46
C PRO A 183 -0.04 4.74 -7.03
N ASN A 184 -0.76 5.84 -6.82
CA ASN A 184 -0.37 7.17 -7.24
C ASN A 184 0.28 7.99 -6.13
N ALA A 185 0.33 7.53 -4.89
CA ALA A 185 0.83 8.30 -3.75
C ALA A 185 2.32 8.06 -3.51
N ASP A 186 2.96 9.05 -2.90
CA ASP A 186 4.24 8.84 -2.24
C ASP A 186 3.97 8.25 -0.85
N VAL A 187 4.50 7.05 -0.61
CA VAL A 187 4.32 6.31 0.63
C VAL A 187 5.61 6.37 1.45
N LYS A 188 5.50 6.87 2.68
CA LYS A 188 6.59 6.87 3.65
C LYS A 188 6.23 5.99 4.83
N ILE A 189 7.08 5.01 5.13
CA ILE A 189 6.95 4.17 6.31
C ILE A 189 8.12 4.45 7.25
N ASN A 190 7.81 4.73 8.51
CA ASN A 190 8.79 4.90 9.56
C ASN A 190 8.62 3.80 10.62
N GLY A 191 9.46 2.78 10.52
CA GLY A 191 9.45 1.63 11.44
C GLY A 191 10.60 1.70 12.45
N ASN A 192 10.32 1.36 13.70
CA ASN A 192 11.33 1.25 14.76
C ASN A 192 11.33 -0.17 15.36
N GLY A 193 11.30 -1.16 14.46
CA GLY A 193 11.00 -2.56 14.73
C GLY A 193 10.68 -3.30 13.43
N ASN A 194 9.90 -4.39 13.49
CA ASN A 194 9.49 -5.09 12.28
C ASN A 194 8.35 -4.34 11.57
N VAL A 195 8.43 -4.22 10.26
CA VAL A 195 7.31 -3.76 9.43
C VAL A 195 6.77 -4.96 8.67
N MET A 196 5.50 -5.29 8.84
CA MET A 196 4.85 -6.47 8.26
C MET A 196 3.65 -6.05 7.43
N GLY A 197 3.52 -6.59 6.22
CA GLY A 197 2.36 -6.39 5.35
C GLY A 197 2.76 -6.20 3.89
N SER A 198 2.06 -5.31 3.19
CA SER A 198 2.33 -5.00 1.78
C SER A 198 2.17 -3.50 1.51
N VAL A 199 2.92 -3.01 0.52
CA VAL A 199 2.90 -1.60 0.13
C VAL A 199 2.86 -1.49 -1.38
N VAL A 200 1.86 -0.79 -1.90
CA VAL A 200 1.80 -0.33 -3.29
C VAL A 200 1.79 1.19 -3.26
N GLY A 201 2.74 1.81 -3.97
CA GLY A 201 2.94 3.25 -4.01
C GLY A 201 3.70 3.69 -5.26
N ASN A 202 3.56 4.95 -5.65
CA ASN A 202 4.35 5.55 -6.74
C ASN A 202 5.83 5.64 -6.34
N THR A 203 6.08 6.22 -5.16
CA THR A 203 7.38 6.22 -4.50
C THR A 203 7.22 5.58 -3.13
N ILE A 204 8.09 4.65 -2.77
CA ILE A 204 8.10 4.07 -1.42
C ILE A 204 9.41 4.44 -0.75
N THR A 205 9.30 5.12 0.40
CA THR A 205 10.43 5.45 1.26
C THR A 205 10.27 4.73 2.60
N LEU A 206 11.15 3.79 2.89
CA LEU A 206 11.26 3.18 4.21
C LEU A 206 12.39 3.84 4.99
N THR A 207 12.09 4.31 6.19
CA THR A 207 13.06 4.92 7.10
C THR A 207 13.00 4.28 8.48
N GLY A 208 14.10 4.37 9.22
CA GLY A 208 14.27 3.73 10.53
C GLY A 208 15.03 2.40 10.43
N ASN A 209 15.27 1.74 11.57
CA ASN A 209 15.87 0.41 11.60
C ASN A 209 14.76 -0.64 11.38
N ALA A 210 14.15 -0.58 10.20
CA ALA A 210 12.97 -1.35 9.85
C ALA A 210 13.36 -2.55 8.99
N ALA A 211 13.12 -3.76 9.50
CA ALA A 211 13.08 -4.96 8.66
C ALA A 211 11.66 -5.07 8.08
N PHE A 212 11.54 -4.90 6.76
CA PHE A 212 10.26 -5.08 6.08
C PHE A 212 10.07 -6.56 5.73
N HIS A 213 8.99 -7.14 6.20
CA HIS A 213 8.56 -8.51 5.96
C HIS A 213 7.28 -8.47 5.13
N TYR A 214 7.38 -8.89 3.87
CA TYR A 214 6.18 -9.15 3.09
C TYR A 214 5.43 -10.32 3.72
N ASP A 215 4.14 -10.13 3.99
CA ASP A 215 3.27 -11.21 4.46
C ASP A 215 2.77 -11.98 3.24
N GLU A 216 3.31 -13.19 3.03
CA GLU A 216 2.99 -14.03 1.88
C GLU A 216 1.50 -14.42 1.81
N SER A 217 0.77 -14.40 2.93
CA SER A 217 -0.68 -14.65 2.93
C SER A 217 -1.46 -13.57 2.17
N LEU A 218 -0.84 -12.42 1.86
CA LEU A 218 -1.40 -11.37 1.02
C LEU A 218 -1.30 -11.67 -0.48
N ALA A 219 -0.46 -12.62 -0.90
CA ALA A 219 -0.34 -12.99 -2.31
C ALA A 219 -1.64 -13.62 -2.86
N ASP A 220 -2.41 -14.27 -1.99
CA ASP A 220 -3.70 -14.89 -2.31
C ASP A 220 -4.90 -13.96 -2.03
N PHE A 221 -4.65 -12.70 -1.63
CA PHE A 221 -5.71 -11.77 -1.24
C PHE A 221 -6.11 -10.83 -2.39
N GLY A 222 -7.36 -10.97 -2.82
CA GLY A 222 -7.98 -10.21 -3.90
C GLY A 222 -8.75 -11.14 -4.83
N ASP A 223 -9.67 -10.59 -5.63
CA ASP A 223 -10.19 -11.32 -6.79
C ASP A 223 -9.03 -11.45 -7.78
N ASN A 224 -8.21 -12.50 -7.58
CA ASN A 224 -7.16 -12.90 -8.51
C ASN A 224 -7.86 -13.53 -9.73
N ALA A 225 -8.69 -12.73 -10.41
CA ALA A 225 -9.31 -13.08 -11.66
C ALA A 225 -8.18 -13.08 -12.68
N GLY A 226 -7.54 -14.23 -12.82
CA GLY A 226 -6.53 -14.45 -13.85
C GLY A 226 -7.07 -13.94 -15.18
N PHE A 227 -6.31 -13.06 -15.83
CA PHE A 227 -6.67 -12.61 -17.16
C PHE A 227 -6.61 -13.83 -18.09
N SER A 228 -7.75 -14.20 -18.65
CA SER A 228 -7.83 -15.19 -19.72
C SER A 228 -8.24 -14.51 -21.00
N ILE A 229 -7.75 -15.02 -22.12
CA ILE A 229 -8.17 -14.53 -23.43
C ILE A 229 -9.64 -14.90 -23.61
N SER A 230 -10.53 -13.92 -23.52
CA SER A 230 -11.97 -14.15 -23.65
C SER A 230 -12.36 -14.55 -25.07
N LYS A 231 -11.65 -14.00 -26.06
CA LYS A 231 -11.76 -14.35 -27.49
C LYS A 231 -10.43 -14.13 -28.18
N TRP A 232 -10.02 -15.09 -28.99
CA TRP A 232 -8.94 -14.96 -29.94
C TRP A 232 -9.44 -15.39 -31.32
N ARG A 233 -9.05 -14.64 -32.34
CA ARG A 233 -9.25 -15.04 -33.74
C ARG A 233 -7.97 -14.75 -34.50
N GLU A 234 -7.39 -15.80 -35.05
CA GLU A 234 -6.32 -15.66 -36.03
C GLU A 234 -6.87 -15.11 -37.35
N LEU A 235 -6.16 -14.15 -37.95
CA LEU A 235 -6.47 -13.64 -39.28
C LEU A 235 -5.51 -14.31 -40.28
N LEU A 236 -6.02 -15.28 -41.05
CA LEU A 236 -5.19 -16.12 -41.90
C LEU A 236 -5.10 -15.61 -43.33
N THR A 237 -6.05 -14.78 -43.75
CA THR A 237 -6.15 -14.30 -45.12
C THR A 237 -5.88 -12.80 -45.26
N PRO A 238 -5.42 -12.33 -46.44
CA PRO A 238 -5.32 -10.90 -46.73
C PRO A 238 -6.66 -10.16 -46.57
N ALA A 239 -7.77 -10.79 -46.97
CA ALA A 239 -9.11 -10.19 -46.87
C ALA A 239 -9.53 -9.97 -45.40
N GLU A 240 -9.24 -10.93 -44.51
CA GLU A 240 -9.51 -10.78 -43.08
C GLU A 240 -8.69 -9.67 -42.44
N ARG A 241 -7.40 -9.52 -42.82
CA ARG A 241 -6.55 -8.44 -42.31
C ARG A 241 -7.00 -7.05 -42.79
N ALA A 242 -7.46 -6.94 -44.04
CA ALA A 242 -7.92 -5.68 -44.61
C ALA A 242 -9.09 -5.06 -43.81
N LEU A 243 -9.96 -5.89 -43.22
CA LEU A 243 -11.10 -5.43 -42.41
C LEU A 243 -10.70 -4.71 -41.11
N TYR A 244 -9.48 -4.95 -40.63
CA TYR A 244 -8.97 -4.37 -39.37
C TYR A 244 -7.77 -3.43 -39.61
N ALA A 245 -7.39 -3.16 -40.86
CA ALA A 245 -6.22 -2.37 -41.20
C ALA A 245 -6.27 -0.96 -40.59
N ASP A 246 -7.45 -0.34 -40.57
CA ASP A 246 -7.65 1.01 -40.01
C ASP A 246 -7.57 1.04 -38.47
N VAL A 247 -7.84 -0.09 -37.80
CA VAL A 247 -7.77 -0.19 -36.33
C VAL A 247 -6.31 -0.21 -35.86
N PHE A 248 -5.40 -0.73 -36.68
CA PHE A 248 -3.97 -0.83 -36.40
C PHE A 248 -3.13 0.26 -37.08
N ALA A 249 -3.75 1.13 -37.88
CA ALA A 249 -3.07 2.25 -38.53
C ALA A 249 -2.74 3.35 -37.51
N GLY A 250 -1.63 3.20 -36.79
CA GLY A 250 -1.17 4.16 -35.78
C GLY A 250 -0.44 3.55 -34.58
N TRP A 251 -0.29 2.22 -34.56
CA TRP A 251 0.57 1.49 -33.63
C TRP A 251 1.92 1.19 -34.26
#